data_AF-A0A2T3KLG6-F1
#
_entry.id   AF-A0A2T3KLG6-F1
#
_cell.length_a   1.000
_cell.length_b   1.000
_cell.length_c   1.000
_cell.angle_alpha   90.00
_cell.angle_beta   90.00
_cell.angle_gamma   90.00
#
_symmetry.space_group_name_H-M   'P 1'
#
loop_
_entity.id
_entity.type
_entity.pdbx_description
1 polymer ?
#
loop_
_entity_poly.entity_id
_entity_poly.type
_entity_poly.pdbx_seq_one_letter_code
_entity_poly.pdbx_strand_id
1 'polypeptide(L)'
;MNSFFFFVRETSQNTVTLNPTPTKTFSHEEREYIKALLKAEGLTVSNTGKASVSIIDGVSDLSSPDYDLVKLVENIVPKAMTKAELKSISTNKKQKDLDKKKREAQAKLFKEEPAAVEWCFSIFGETFSNKYNLAKLVLFISNRTESFEGLANWKWEDGLRKIDAVKDNEDGTFTILFDKIKEAFANS
;
A
#
# COMPACT_ATOMS: atom_id res chain seq x y z
N MET A 1 14.68 28.41 -5.96
CA MET A 1 13.83 27.65 -6.88
C MET A 1 12.39 28.01 -6.57
N ASN A 2 11.62 28.51 -7.54
CA ASN A 2 10.21 28.82 -7.34
C ASN A 2 9.42 27.50 -7.39
N SER A 3 8.55 27.27 -6.42
CA SER A 3 7.75 26.05 -6.31
C SER A 3 6.28 26.38 -6.55
N PHE A 4 5.58 25.57 -7.34
CA PHE A 4 4.23 25.88 -7.84
C PHE A 4 3.15 24.92 -7.33
N PHE A 5 1.97 25.42 -6.97
CA PHE A 5 0.84 24.56 -6.60
C PHE A 5 0.04 24.16 -7.84
N PHE A 6 0.22 22.94 -8.34
CA PHE A 6 -0.44 22.49 -9.57
C PHE A 6 -0.83 21.01 -9.56
N PHE A 7 -1.64 20.64 -10.56
CA PHE A 7 -1.90 19.27 -10.97
C PHE A 7 -1.80 19.15 -12.50
N VAL A 8 -1.34 18.01 -12.98
CA VAL A 8 -1.27 17.69 -14.41
C VAL A 8 -2.47 16.83 -14.77
N ARG A 9 -3.12 17.12 -15.90
CA ARG A 9 -4.22 16.34 -16.43
C ARG A 9 -3.96 15.98 -17.88
N GLU A 10 -4.02 14.70 -18.21
CA GLU A 10 -4.04 14.27 -19.61
C GLU A 10 -5.38 14.65 -20.25
N THR A 11 -5.33 15.31 -21.40
CA THR A 11 -6.52 15.84 -22.10
C THR A 11 -6.76 15.14 -23.43
N SER A 12 -5.72 14.64 -24.07
CA SER A 12 -5.78 13.75 -25.23
C SER A 12 -4.49 12.95 -25.33
N GLN A 13 -4.46 11.97 -26.24
CA GLN A 13 -3.24 11.23 -26.57
C GLN A 13 -2.12 12.24 -26.88
N ASN A 14 -1.03 12.18 -26.10
CA ASN A 14 0.14 13.06 -26.19
C ASN A 14 -0.11 14.54 -25.87
N THR A 15 -1.15 14.87 -25.10
CA THR A 15 -1.39 16.23 -24.61
C THR A 15 -1.73 16.22 -23.13
N VAL A 16 -1.00 17.04 -22.37
CA VAL A 16 -1.27 17.26 -20.94
C VAL A 16 -1.48 18.74 -20.65
N THR A 17 -2.34 19.03 -19.71
CA THR A 17 -2.61 20.39 -19.24
C THR A 17 -2.17 20.52 -17.79
N LEU A 18 -1.25 21.46 -17.56
CA LEU A 18 -0.82 21.89 -16.23
C LEU A 18 -1.82 22.92 -15.70
N ASN A 19 -2.51 22.57 -14.61
CA ASN A 19 -3.52 23.41 -13.99
C ASN A 19 -3.06 23.85 -12.59
N PRO A 20 -3.27 25.11 -12.20
CA PRO A 20 -3.08 25.54 -10.82
C PRO A 20 -4.09 24.83 -9.90
N THR A 21 -3.80 24.72 -8.61
CA THR A 21 -4.75 24.14 -7.64
C THR A 21 -6.12 24.83 -7.69
N PRO A 22 -7.22 24.10 -7.40
CA PRO A 22 -8.56 24.70 -7.35
C PRO A 22 -8.55 25.96 -6.48
N THR A 23 -9.12 27.06 -6.99
CA THR A 23 -9.12 28.44 -6.42
C THR A 23 -7.91 29.34 -6.72
N LYS A 24 -6.87 28.85 -7.39
CA LYS A 24 -5.71 29.68 -7.80
C LYS A 24 -5.60 29.79 -9.32
N THR A 25 -4.98 30.88 -9.79
CA THR A 25 -4.55 31.07 -11.18
C THR A 25 -3.04 31.26 -11.20
N PHE A 26 -2.36 30.74 -12.21
CA PHE A 26 -0.95 31.12 -12.41
C PHE A 26 -0.87 32.60 -12.79
N SER A 27 0.05 33.32 -12.17
CA SER A 27 0.39 34.67 -12.59
C SER A 27 0.97 34.67 -14.01
N HIS A 28 1.10 35.85 -14.63
CA HIS A 28 1.78 35.95 -15.92
C HIS A 28 3.25 35.48 -15.84
N GLU A 29 3.97 35.92 -14.81
CA GLU A 29 5.37 35.57 -14.56
C GLU A 29 5.56 34.08 -14.31
N GLU A 30 4.67 33.46 -13.53
CA GLU A 30 4.71 32.01 -13.27
C GLU A 30 4.51 31.21 -14.55
N ARG A 31 3.59 31.64 -15.44
CA ARG A 31 3.36 30.98 -16.71
C ARG A 31 4.56 31.08 -17.64
N GLU A 32 5.17 32.25 -17.75
CA GLU A 32 6.37 32.42 -18.59
C GLU A 32 7.56 31.61 -18.05
N TYR A 33 7.71 31.55 -16.73
CA TYR A 33 8.74 30.71 -16.11
C TYR A 33 8.50 29.21 -16.37
N ILE A 34 7.29 28.72 -16.15
CA ILE A 34 6.91 27.32 -16.41
C ILE A 34 7.13 26.96 -17.89
N LYS A 35 6.74 27.86 -18.81
CA LYS A 35 6.97 27.67 -20.25
C LYS A 35 8.46 27.57 -20.59
N ALA A 36 9.29 28.41 -19.98
CA ALA A 36 10.73 28.39 -20.22
C ALA A 36 11.34 27.05 -19.78
N LEU A 37 10.94 26.52 -18.62
CA LEU A 37 11.36 25.19 -18.15
C LEU A 37 10.96 24.07 -19.13
N LEU A 38 9.70 24.04 -19.52
CA LEU A 38 9.18 23.00 -20.42
C LEU A 38 9.82 23.06 -21.81
N LYS A 39 10.05 24.27 -22.34
CA LYS A 39 10.74 24.47 -23.63
C LYS A 39 12.21 24.08 -23.58
N ALA A 40 12.90 24.31 -22.45
CA ALA A 40 14.29 23.91 -22.28
C ALA A 40 14.49 22.39 -22.39
N GLU A 41 13.45 21.63 -22.05
CA GLU A 41 13.40 20.16 -22.13
C GLU A 41 12.82 19.67 -23.47
N GLY A 42 12.62 20.57 -24.44
CA GLY A 42 12.17 20.23 -25.80
C GLY A 42 10.66 20.05 -25.97
N LEU A 43 9.85 20.38 -24.96
CA LEU A 43 8.39 20.25 -25.05
C LEU A 43 7.75 21.42 -25.80
N THR A 44 6.74 21.12 -26.62
CA THR A 44 5.93 22.16 -27.27
C THR A 44 4.83 22.61 -26.32
N VAL A 45 4.72 23.92 -26.12
CA VAL A 45 3.79 24.49 -25.14
C VAL A 45 2.82 25.42 -25.85
N SER A 46 1.52 25.17 -25.70
CA SER A 46 0.43 26.00 -26.20
C SER A 46 -0.36 26.63 -25.04
N ASN A 47 -0.80 27.87 -25.22
CA ASN A 47 -1.67 28.53 -24.26
C ASN A 47 -3.13 28.08 -24.50
N THR A 48 -3.70 27.29 -23.61
CA THR A 48 -5.16 27.08 -23.57
C THR A 48 -5.77 27.91 -22.44
N GLY A 49 -6.21 29.13 -22.74
CA GLY A 49 -7.02 29.94 -21.82
C GLY A 49 -6.27 30.57 -20.63
N LYS A 50 -7.01 31.38 -19.87
CA LYS A 50 -6.46 32.38 -18.92
C LYS A 50 -5.76 31.81 -17.68
N ALA A 51 -5.76 30.49 -17.44
CA ALA A 51 -5.31 29.92 -16.16
C ALA A 51 -4.45 28.65 -16.24
N SER A 52 -4.27 28.01 -17.41
CA SER A 52 -3.54 26.75 -17.54
C SER A 52 -2.48 26.80 -18.65
N VAL A 53 -1.55 25.84 -18.61
CA VAL A 53 -0.53 25.64 -19.63
C VAL A 53 -0.80 24.30 -20.31
N SER A 54 -1.11 24.30 -21.61
CA SER A 54 -1.22 23.06 -22.38
C SER A 54 0.12 22.71 -22.99
N ILE A 55 0.44 21.43 -22.92
CA ILE A 55 1.73 20.88 -23.29
C ILE A 55 1.41 19.81 -24.32
N ILE A 56 1.84 20.08 -25.54
CA ILE A 56 1.67 19.20 -26.68
C ILE A 56 3.03 18.55 -26.89
N ASP A 57 3.05 17.23 -27.00
CA ASP A 57 4.29 16.55 -27.33
C ASP A 57 4.76 16.94 -28.74
N GLY A 58 6.00 17.40 -28.85
CA GLY A 58 6.67 17.69 -30.13
C GLY A 58 7.65 16.59 -30.56
N VAL A 59 7.87 15.57 -29.72
CA VAL A 59 8.87 14.54 -29.95
C VAL A 59 8.22 13.39 -30.70
N SER A 60 8.65 13.21 -31.95
CA SER A 60 8.00 12.40 -32.99
C SER A 60 8.16 10.88 -32.80
N ASP A 61 8.71 10.39 -31.69
CA ASP A 61 9.29 9.04 -31.63
C ASP A 61 8.87 8.24 -30.37
N LEU A 62 7.56 8.15 -30.14
CA LEU A 62 6.96 7.57 -28.94
C LEU A 62 6.24 6.25 -29.19
N SER A 63 6.98 5.26 -29.67
CA SER A 63 6.57 3.86 -29.59
C SER A 63 7.09 3.16 -28.32
N SER A 64 7.74 3.90 -27.41
CA SER A 64 8.25 3.32 -26.15
C SER A 64 7.14 3.22 -25.08
N PRO A 65 6.83 2.01 -24.57
CA PRO A 65 5.79 1.80 -23.56
C PRO A 65 6.13 2.41 -22.18
N ASP A 66 7.35 2.91 -21.98
CA ASP A 66 7.81 3.51 -20.73
C ASP A 66 7.70 5.04 -20.68
N TYR A 67 7.24 5.69 -21.76
CA TYR A 67 7.15 7.14 -21.82
C TYR A 67 5.82 7.66 -21.26
N ASP A 68 5.90 8.44 -20.18
CA ASP A 68 4.77 9.00 -19.44
C ASP A 68 4.92 10.53 -19.40
N LEU A 69 4.20 11.22 -20.29
CA LEU A 69 4.23 12.68 -20.45
C LEU A 69 3.80 13.41 -19.16
N VAL A 70 2.93 12.79 -18.35
CA VAL A 70 2.53 13.35 -17.04
C VAL A 70 3.72 13.38 -16.09
N LYS A 71 4.43 12.24 -15.94
CA LYS A 71 5.64 12.17 -15.08
C LYS A 71 6.75 13.10 -15.57
N LEU A 72 6.93 13.23 -16.88
CA LEU A 72 7.91 14.14 -17.44
C LEU A 72 7.64 15.58 -17.01
N VAL A 73 6.39 16.05 -17.16
CA VAL A 73 5.99 17.40 -16.75
C VAL A 73 6.12 17.61 -15.23
N GLU A 74 5.78 16.61 -14.42
CA GLU A 74 5.94 16.67 -12.96
C GLU A 74 7.41 16.74 -12.51
N ASN A 75 8.33 16.12 -13.26
CA ASN A 75 9.77 16.20 -13.00
C ASN A 75 10.37 17.55 -13.39
N ILE A 76 9.87 18.16 -14.47
CA ILE A 76 10.39 19.43 -14.99
C ILE A 76 9.90 20.62 -14.16
N VAL A 77 8.64 20.61 -13.72
CA VAL A 77 8.03 21.73 -12.99
C VAL A 77 8.05 21.48 -11.48
N PRO A 78 8.84 22.20 -10.67
CA PRO A 78 8.93 21.95 -9.23
C PRO A 78 7.61 22.25 -8.51
N LYS A 79 6.90 21.23 -8.01
CA LYS A 79 5.64 21.40 -7.28
C LYS A 79 5.87 21.87 -5.84
N ALA A 80 5.23 22.97 -5.44
CA ALA A 80 5.05 23.35 -4.04
C ALA A 80 4.07 22.37 -3.40
N MET A 81 4.53 21.63 -2.39
CA MET A 81 3.66 20.72 -1.64
C MET A 81 2.90 21.50 -0.57
N THR A 82 1.60 21.24 -0.45
CA THR A 82 0.79 21.81 0.64
C THR A 82 1.22 21.22 1.98
N LYS A 83 0.97 21.96 3.09
CA LYS A 83 1.18 21.43 4.45
C LYS A 83 0.45 20.10 4.69
N ALA A 84 -0.70 19.91 4.05
CA ALA A 84 -1.49 18.67 4.11
C ALA A 84 -0.81 17.51 3.37
N GLU A 85 -0.27 17.74 2.17
CA GLU A 85 0.49 16.74 1.40
C GLU A 85 1.80 16.36 2.09
N LEU A 86 2.51 17.32 2.70
CA LEU A 86 3.70 17.02 3.50
C LEU A 86 3.38 16.16 4.73
N LYS A 87 2.23 16.41 5.38
CA LYS A 87 1.76 15.62 6.51
C LYS A 87 1.33 14.22 6.08
N SER A 88 0.64 14.07 4.95
CA SER A 88 0.22 12.76 4.43
C SER A 88 1.41 11.90 4.01
N ILE A 89 2.46 12.48 3.42
CA ILE A 89 3.69 11.78 3.08
C ILE A 89 4.43 11.30 4.34
N SER A 90 4.53 12.15 5.36
CA SER A 90 5.14 11.78 6.65
C SER A 90 4.40 10.63 7.34
N THR A 91 3.06 10.70 7.39
CA THR A 91 2.22 9.63 7.96
C THR A 91 2.33 8.34 7.15
N ASN A 92 2.27 8.42 5.81
CA ASN A 92 2.39 7.25 4.93
C ASN A 92 3.77 6.60 5.01
N LYS A 93 4.83 7.39 5.18
CA LYS A 93 6.18 6.86 5.37
C LYS A 93 6.32 6.13 6.71
N LYS A 94 5.84 6.73 7.80
CA LYS A 94 5.83 6.09 9.13
C LYS A 94 5.00 4.79 9.14
N GLN A 95 3.85 4.78 8.47
CA GLN A 95 3.02 3.58 8.39
C GLN A 95 3.70 2.47 7.56
N LYS A 96 4.29 2.81 6.41
CA LYS A 96 5.06 1.85 5.60
C LYS A 96 6.25 1.26 6.35
N ASP A 97 6.96 2.07 7.12
CA ASP A 97 8.10 1.61 7.92
C ASP A 97 7.64 0.67 9.06
N LEU A 98 6.50 0.96 9.70
CA LEU A 98 5.90 0.08 10.70
C LEU A 98 5.42 -1.25 10.08
N ASP A 99 4.78 -1.21 8.92
CA ASP A 99 4.29 -2.40 8.23
C ASP A 99 5.47 -3.28 7.74
N LYS A 100 6.56 -2.66 7.30
CA LYS A 100 7.80 -3.36 6.95
C LYS A 100 8.38 -4.07 8.17
N LYS A 101 8.52 -3.39 9.30
CA LYS A 101 9.00 -3.99 10.56
C LYS A 101 8.12 -5.16 11.03
N LYS A 102 6.79 -5.02 10.92
CA LYS A 102 5.85 -6.11 11.25
C LYS A 102 6.05 -7.33 10.36
N ARG A 103 6.23 -7.14 9.05
CA ARG A 103 6.49 -8.24 8.11
C ARG A 103 7.83 -8.92 8.36
N GLU A 104 8.87 -8.14 8.66
CA GLU A 104 10.20 -8.67 9.01
C GLU A 104 10.15 -9.49 10.30
N ALA A 105 9.44 -9.01 11.33
CA ALA A 105 9.24 -9.74 12.58
C ALA A 105 8.49 -11.06 12.37
N GLN A 106 7.44 -11.06 11.53
CA GLN A 106 6.72 -12.29 11.16
C GLN A 106 7.62 -13.28 10.42
N ALA A 107 8.38 -12.81 9.43
CA ALA A 107 9.30 -13.66 8.68
C ALA A 107 10.40 -14.25 9.57
N LYS A 108 10.88 -13.49 10.56
CA LYS A 108 11.83 -13.97 11.56
C LYS A 108 11.19 -15.05 12.45
N LEU A 109 9.98 -14.81 12.96
CA LEU A 109 9.24 -15.79 13.76
C LEU A 109 9.06 -17.12 13.02
N PHE A 110 8.64 -17.08 11.75
CA PHE A 110 8.44 -18.30 10.96
C PHE A 110 9.73 -19.09 10.69
N LYS A 111 10.89 -18.44 10.75
CA LYS A 111 12.20 -19.11 10.69
C LYS A 111 12.63 -19.67 12.04
N GLU A 112 12.23 -19.03 13.15
CA GLU A 112 12.53 -19.48 14.51
C GLU A 112 11.65 -20.66 14.92
N GLU A 113 10.41 -20.72 14.45
CA GLU A 113 9.39 -21.70 14.85
C GLU A 113 8.85 -22.49 13.63
N PRO A 114 9.71 -23.16 12.83
CA PRO A 114 9.26 -23.85 11.61
C PRO A 114 8.28 -25.00 11.91
N ALA A 115 8.51 -25.75 12.99
CA ALA A 115 7.64 -26.87 13.39
C ALA A 115 6.21 -26.41 13.72
N ALA A 116 6.07 -25.28 14.43
CA ALA A 116 4.76 -24.70 14.75
C ALA A 116 4.02 -24.23 13.49
N VAL A 117 4.75 -23.67 12.51
CA VAL A 117 4.19 -23.24 11.22
C VAL A 117 3.72 -24.44 10.41
N GLU A 118 4.56 -25.47 10.29
CA GLU A 118 4.24 -26.71 9.56
C GLU A 118 3.04 -27.42 10.17
N TRP A 119 3.00 -27.53 11.51
CA TRP A 119 1.85 -28.10 12.21
C TRP A 119 0.56 -27.30 11.97
N CYS A 120 0.63 -25.96 11.97
CA CYS A 120 -0.52 -25.14 11.62
C CYS A 120 -1.03 -25.46 10.21
N PHE A 121 -0.14 -25.65 9.23
CA PHE A 121 -0.55 -26.01 7.87
C PHE A 121 -1.08 -27.43 7.77
N SER A 122 -0.56 -28.41 8.53
CA SER A 122 -1.08 -29.78 8.51
C SER A 122 -2.48 -29.89 9.11
N ILE A 123 -2.78 -29.12 10.16
CA ILE A 123 -4.09 -29.14 10.82
C ILE A 123 -5.12 -28.32 10.04
N PHE A 124 -4.81 -27.04 9.78
CA PHE A 124 -5.77 -26.07 9.26
C PHE A 124 -5.70 -25.89 7.72
N GLY A 125 -4.64 -26.36 7.06
CA GLY A 125 -4.39 -26.14 5.63
C GLY A 125 -3.74 -24.78 5.34
N GLU A 126 -3.09 -24.63 4.17
CA GLU A 126 -2.27 -23.45 3.87
C GLU A 126 -3.04 -22.12 3.76
N THR A 127 -4.35 -22.17 3.49
CA THR A 127 -5.17 -20.98 3.20
C THR A 127 -6.10 -20.56 4.33
N PHE A 128 -5.98 -21.18 5.51
CA PHE A 128 -6.85 -20.94 6.67
C PHE A 128 -6.73 -19.52 7.24
N SER A 129 -5.58 -18.88 7.02
CA SER A 129 -5.21 -17.66 7.73
C SER A 129 -4.29 -16.76 6.90
N ASN A 130 -4.29 -15.46 7.22
CA ASN A 130 -3.28 -14.55 6.72
C ASN A 130 -2.00 -14.66 7.60
N LYS A 131 -0.88 -14.12 7.12
CA LYS A 131 0.41 -14.18 7.83
C LYS A 131 0.37 -13.57 9.23
N TYR A 132 -0.48 -12.57 9.47
CA TYR A 132 -0.61 -11.96 10.79
C TYR A 132 -1.28 -12.92 11.79
N ASN A 133 -2.42 -13.49 11.44
CA ASN A 133 -3.14 -14.41 12.31
C ASN A 133 -2.39 -15.74 12.48
N LEU A 134 -1.69 -16.22 11.43
CA LEU A 134 -0.76 -17.35 11.56
C LEU A 134 0.36 -17.04 12.57
N ALA A 135 1.00 -15.87 12.47
CA ALA A 135 2.05 -15.47 13.43
C ALA A 135 1.51 -15.40 14.87
N LYS A 136 0.29 -14.89 15.08
CA LYS A 136 -0.35 -14.89 16.40
C LYS A 136 -0.64 -16.30 16.91
N LEU A 137 -1.06 -17.21 16.03
CA LEU A 137 -1.28 -18.61 16.41
C LEU A 137 0.03 -19.29 16.79
N VAL A 138 1.08 -19.11 15.99
CA VAL A 138 2.43 -19.65 16.26
C VAL A 138 2.96 -19.15 17.61
N LEU A 139 2.85 -17.85 17.89
CA LEU A 139 3.25 -17.31 19.20
C LEU A 139 2.46 -17.95 20.36
N PHE A 140 1.15 -18.13 20.17
CA PHE A 140 0.28 -18.71 21.18
C PHE A 140 0.64 -20.18 21.44
N ILE A 141 0.67 -21.04 20.42
CA ILE A 141 0.94 -22.48 20.59
C ILE A 141 2.38 -22.76 21.05
N SER A 142 3.34 -21.89 20.70
CA SER A 142 4.73 -21.97 21.16
C SER A 142 4.93 -21.38 22.56
N ASN A 143 3.86 -21.06 23.30
CA ASN A 143 3.88 -20.45 24.64
C ASN A 143 4.67 -19.13 24.74
N ARG A 144 4.83 -18.40 23.63
CA ARG A 144 5.41 -17.04 23.63
C ARG A 144 4.37 -15.98 24.03
N THR A 145 3.08 -16.31 23.98
CA THR A 145 2.00 -15.50 24.54
C THR A 145 1.06 -16.37 25.39
N GLU A 146 0.53 -15.77 26.46
CA GLU A 146 -0.41 -16.45 27.36
C GLU A 146 -1.78 -16.64 26.71
N SER A 147 -2.25 -15.64 25.96
CA SER A 147 -3.52 -15.64 25.26
C SER A 147 -3.34 -15.50 23.74
N PHE A 148 -4.36 -15.93 22.99
CA PHE A 148 -4.40 -15.77 21.55
C PHE A 148 -4.89 -14.35 21.19
N GLU A 149 -4.02 -13.57 20.55
CA GLU A 149 -4.30 -12.17 20.17
C GLU A 149 -4.62 -12.02 18.66
N GLY A 150 -4.95 -13.13 17.99
CA GLY A 150 -5.34 -13.13 16.58
C GLY A 150 -6.86 -13.12 16.41
N LEU A 151 -7.29 -13.17 15.15
CA LEU A 151 -8.68 -13.37 14.78
C LEU A 151 -8.84 -14.72 14.09
N ALA A 152 -9.50 -15.65 14.77
CA ALA A 152 -9.99 -16.87 14.15
C ALA A 152 -11.17 -16.55 13.22
N ASN A 153 -11.31 -17.30 12.14
CA ASN A 153 -12.41 -17.16 11.20
C ASN A 153 -12.97 -18.55 10.85
N TRP A 154 -14.06 -18.59 10.09
CA TRP A 154 -14.75 -19.83 9.71
C TRP A 154 -13.85 -20.88 9.05
N LYS A 155 -12.74 -20.49 8.38
CA LYS A 155 -11.79 -21.43 7.76
C LYS A 155 -10.99 -22.25 8.76
N TRP A 156 -11.03 -21.90 10.04
CA TRP A 156 -10.38 -22.66 11.09
C TRP A 156 -11.18 -23.89 11.51
N GLU A 157 -12.49 -23.90 11.23
CA GLU A 157 -13.43 -24.88 11.78
C GLU A 157 -12.99 -26.32 11.53
N ASP A 158 -12.69 -26.68 10.29
CA ASP A 158 -12.26 -28.04 9.94
C ASP A 158 -11.02 -28.45 10.72
N GLY A 159 -10.04 -27.55 10.84
CA GLY A 159 -8.82 -27.82 11.59
C GLY A 159 -9.06 -27.93 13.09
N LEU A 160 -9.91 -27.08 13.67
CA LEU A 160 -10.27 -27.12 15.08
C LEU A 160 -11.03 -28.40 15.44
N ARG A 161 -11.94 -28.86 14.56
CA ARG A 161 -12.67 -30.12 14.73
C ARG A 161 -11.75 -31.33 14.66
N LYS A 162 -10.71 -31.34 13.81
CA LYS A 162 -9.72 -32.44 13.76
C LYS A 162 -8.97 -32.67 15.06
N ILE A 163 -8.82 -31.63 15.89
CA ILE A 163 -8.06 -31.67 17.14
C ILE A 163 -8.96 -31.56 18.38
N ASP A 164 -10.26 -31.76 18.22
CA ASP A 164 -11.27 -31.64 19.28
C ASP A 164 -11.20 -30.30 20.05
N ALA A 165 -10.84 -29.22 19.35
CA ALA A 165 -10.70 -27.87 19.91
C ALA A 165 -11.95 -26.99 19.72
N VAL A 166 -13.11 -27.61 19.56
CA VAL A 166 -14.41 -26.92 19.53
C VAL A 166 -15.37 -27.51 20.56
N LYS A 167 -16.23 -26.64 21.09
CA LYS A 167 -17.44 -27.03 21.82
C LYS A 167 -18.64 -26.48 21.07
N ASP A 168 -19.46 -27.36 20.52
CA ASP A 168 -20.71 -26.96 19.87
C ASP A 168 -21.69 -26.39 20.92
N ASN A 169 -22.32 -25.28 20.56
CA ASN A 169 -23.32 -24.60 21.35
C ASN A 169 -24.73 -24.99 20.85
N GLU A 170 -25.75 -24.86 21.70
CA GLU A 170 -27.14 -25.23 21.36
C GLU A 170 -27.74 -24.39 20.21
N ASP A 171 -27.17 -23.21 19.95
CA ASP A 171 -27.59 -22.29 18.88
C ASP A 171 -26.95 -22.60 17.51
N GLY A 172 -26.17 -23.67 17.41
CA GLY A 172 -25.47 -24.06 16.18
C GLY A 172 -24.17 -23.29 15.93
N THR A 173 -23.72 -22.46 16.87
CA THR A 173 -22.36 -21.90 16.88
C THR A 173 -21.39 -22.83 17.60
N PHE A 174 -20.09 -22.54 17.57
CA PHE A 174 -19.10 -23.26 18.37
C PHE A 174 -18.18 -22.30 19.11
N THR A 175 -17.73 -22.74 20.28
CA THR A 175 -16.71 -22.06 21.09
C THR A 175 -15.36 -22.70 20.82
N ILE A 176 -14.33 -21.89 20.53
CA ILE A 176 -12.96 -22.37 20.33
C ILE A 176 -12.33 -22.65 21.70
N LEU A 177 -11.83 -23.87 21.88
CA LEU A 177 -11.13 -24.30 23.08
C LEU A 177 -9.61 -24.10 22.88
N PHE A 178 -9.12 -22.90 23.17
CA PHE A 178 -7.71 -22.54 22.92
C PHE A 178 -6.69 -23.42 23.68
N ASP A 179 -7.04 -23.92 24.86
CA ASP A 179 -6.19 -24.86 25.60
C ASP A 179 -6.01 -26.19 24.86
N LYS A 180 -7.06 -26.68 24.18
CA LYS A 180 -7.00 -27.89 23.36
C LYS A 180 -6.09 -27.72 22.15
N ILE A 181 -6.01 -26.52 21.59
CA ILE A 181 -5.06 -26.20 20.51
C ILE A 181 -3.61 -26.35 21.01
N LYS A 182 -3.31 -25.83 22.21
CA LYS A 182 -1.98 -25.97 22.82
C LYS A 182 -1.64 -27.42 23.14
N GLU A 183 -2.59 -28.15 23.74
CA GLU A 183 -2.44 -29.58 24.03
C GLU A 183 -2.17 -30.39 22.76
N ALA A 184 -2.91 -30.12 21.68
CA ALA A 184 -2.74 -30.82 20.41
C ALA A 184 -1.38 -30.57 19.76
N PHE A 185 -0.84 -29.35 19.86
CA PHE A 185 0.51 -29.05 19.38
C PHE A 185 1.59 -29.69 20.25
N ALA A 186 1.45 -29.64 21.59
CA ALA A 186 2.43 -30.23 22.51
C ALA A 186 2.57 -31.75 22.38
N ASN A 187 1.55 -32.42 21.84
CA ASN A 187 1.52 -33.88 21.63
C ASN A 187 1.83 -34.30 20.17
N SER A 188 2.23 -33.36 19.31
CA SER A 188 2.50 -33.62 17.89
C SER A 188 3.95 -33.90 17.55
#